data_AF-A0A2N2X3E9-F1
#
_entry.id   AF-A0A2N2X3E9-F1
#
_cell.length_a   1.000
_cell.length_b   1.000
_cell.length_c   1.000
_cell.angle_alpha   90.00
_cell.angle_beta   90.00
_cell.angle_gamma   90.00
#
_symmetry.space_group_name_H-M   'P 1'
#
loop_
_entity.id
_entity.type
_entity.pdbx_description
1 polymer ?
#
loop_
_entity_poly.entity_id
_entity_poly.type
_entity_poly.pdbx_seq_one_letter_code
_entity_poly.pdbx_strand_id
1 'polypeptide(L)'
;MKKNVVFALLISIVGLVNLTAQQISDELKKQTINKIAAELKKSYIDEDKAIEMANVLNEFLKNKAYVSTNSGEDFAFKLTNDLRSVSNDLHLSVQYFADAQPKKHPTKETDTEEQKWIDEVLKASN
;
A
#
# COMPACT_ATOMS: atom_id res chain seq x y z
N MET A 1 -50.70 11.18 -28.58
CA MET A 1 -49.33 11.67 -28.30
C MET A 1 -49.02 11.78 -26.78
N LYS A 2 -49.52 10.89 -25.91
CA LYS A 2 -49.25 10.92 -24.45
C LYS A 2 -48.63 9.63 -23.88
N LYS A 3 -48.51 8.57 -24.69
CA LYS A 3 -47.97 7.26 -24.26
C LYS A 3 -46.48 7.07 -24.56
N ASN A 4 -45.91 7.88 -25.45
CA ASN A 4 -44.50 7.77 -25.86
C ASN A 4 -43.56 8.60 -24.99
N VAL A 5 -44.09 9.52 -24.17
CA VAL A 5 -43.32 10.35 -23.21
C VAL A 5 -42.97 9.55 -21.95
N VAL A 6 -43.85 8.63 -21.52
CA VAL A 6 -43.62 7.78 -20.34
C VAL A 6 -42.48 6.79 -20.58
N PHE A 7 -42.33 6.29 -21.81
CA PHE A 7 -41.25 5.37 -22.18
C PHE A 7 -39.88 6.05 -22.25
N ALA A 8 -39.84 7.35 -22.60
CA ALA A 8 -38.60 8.14 -22.61
C ALA A 8 -38.10 8.48 -21.18
N LEU A 9 -39.00 8.60 -20.20
CA LEU A 9 -38.62 8.90 -18.81
C LEU A 9 -37.98 7.69 -18.09
N LEU A 10 -38.40 6.45 -18.45
CA LEU A 10 -37.87 5.22 -17.87
C LEU A 10 -36.44 4.90 -18.30
N ILE A 11 -36.01 5.36 -19.47
CA ILE A 11 -34.65 5.15 -19.98
C ILE A 11 -33.64 6.14 -19.34
N SER A 12 -34.09 7.32 -18.89
CA SER A 12 -33.21 8.28 -18.21
C SER A 12 -32.81 7.88 -16.78
N ILE A 13 -33.58 7.02 -16.10
CA ILE A 13 -33.25 6.58 -14.73
C ILE A 13 -32.15 5.49 -14.72
N VAL A 14 -32.00 4.73 -15.81
CA VAL A 14 -31.06 3.61 -15.88
C VAL A 14 -29.60 4.07 -16.14
N GLY A 15 -29.40 5.31 -16.58
CA GLY A 15 -28.09 5.82 -17.00
C GLY A 15 -27.12 6.25 -15.89
N LEU A 16 -27.47 6.15 -14.60
CA LEU A 16 -26.72 6.79 -13.50
C LEU A 16 -25.83 5.85 -12.66
N VAL A 17 -25.75 4.55 -12.94
CA VAL A 17 -25.13 3.59 -12.02
C VAL A 17 -23.71 3.11 -12.35
N ASN A 18 -23.07 3.61 -13.39
CA ASN A 18 -21.70 3.15 -13.75
C ASN A 18 -20.61 4.11 -13.31
N LEU A 19 -20.51 4.37 -12.01
CA LEU A 19 -19.37 5.08 -11.40
C LEU A 19 -18.89 4.41 -10.10
N THR A 20 -18.91 3.08 -10.02
CA THR A 20 -18.34 2.39 -8.87
C THR A 20 -16.86 2.18 -9.09
N ALA A 21 -16.02 2.98 -8.43
CA ALA A 21 -14.64 2.59 -8.16
C ALA A 21 -14.65 1.19 -7.51
N GLN A 22 -13.80 0.28 -7.97
CA GLN A 22 -13.74 -1.08 -7.45
C GLN A 22 -13.38 -1.03 -5.96
N GLN A 23 -14.36 -1.25 -5.09
CA GLN A 23 -14.14 -1.22 -3.65
C GLN A 23 -13.23 -2.38 -3.23
N ILE A 24 -12.24 -2.10 -2.38
CA ILE A 24 -11.38 -3.15 -1.82
C ILE A 24 -12.16 -4.05 -0.86
N SER A 25 -12.00 -5.36 -1.01
CA SER A 25 -12.70 -6.34 -0.18
C SER A 25 -12.03 -6.50 1.19
N ASP A 26 -12.79 -6.90 2.20
CA ASP A 26 -12.26 -7.14 3.55
C ASP A 26 -11.28 -8.32 3.58
N GLU A 27 -11.49 -9.33 2.74
CA GLU A 27 -10.56 -10.43 2.58
C GLU A 27 -9.21 -9.94 2.02
N LEU A 28 -9.23 -9.03 1.04
CA LEU A 28 -8.00 -8.42 0.52
C LEU A 28 -7.28 -7.61 1.61
N LYS A 29 -8.01 -6.84 2.43
CA LYS A 29 -7.43 -6.09 3.55
C LYS A 29 -6.71 -7.03 4.53
N LYS A 30 -7.37 -8.12 4.91
CA LYS A 30 -6.81 -9.14 5.80
C LYS A 30 -5.54 -9.78 5.23
N GLN A 31 -5.59 -10.19 3.96
CA GLN A 31 -4.44 -10.78 3.29
C GLN A 31 -3.26 -9.80 3.19
N THR A 32 -3.52 -8.55 2.88
CA THR A 32 -2.50 -7.49 2.82
C THR A 32 -1.86 -7.27 4.18
N ILE A 33 -2.66 -7.15 5.26
CA ILE A 33 -2.13 -6.98 6.63
C ILE A 33 -1.27 -8.18 7.04
N ASN A 34 -1.70 -9.41 6.74
CA ASN A 34 -0.92 -10.61 7.04
C ASN A 34 0.44 -10.61 6.32
N LYS A 35 0.46 -10.21 5.04
CA LYS A 35 1.70 -10.12 4.26
C LYS A 35 2.63 -9.04 4.78
N ILE A 36 2.09 -7.85 5.11
CA ILE A 36 2.88 -6.76 5.71
C ILE A 36 3.47 -7.21 7.05
N ALA A 37 2.67 -7.83 7.92
CA ALA A 37 3.14 -8.34 9.20
C ALA A 37 4.27 -9.37 9.06
N ALA A 38 4.20 -10.25 8.05
CA ALA A 38 5.26 -11.20 7.75
C ALA A 38 6.52 -10.50 7.22
N GLU A 39 6.38 -9.52 6.33
CA GLU A 39 7.52 -8.79 5.75
C GLU A 39 8.24 -7.93 6.80
N LEU A 40 7.50 -7.26 7.68
CA LEU A 40 8.06 -6.49 8.79
C LEU A 40 8.95 -7.39 9.66
N LYS A 41 8.42 -8.53 10.10
CA LYS A 41 9.18 -9.48 10.94
C LYS A 41 10.41 -10.06 10.25
N LYS A 42 10.41 -10.10 8.92
CA LYS A 42 11.50 -10.67 8.14
C LYS A 42 12.61 -9.67 7.84
N SER A 43 12.28 -8.40 7.63
CA SER A 43 13.17 -7.46 6.95
C SER A 43 13.25 -6.08 7.59
N TYR A 44 12.43 -5.79 8.59
CA TYR A 44 12.56 -4.56 9.35
C TYR A 44 13.71 -4.66 10.36
N ILE A 45 14.48 -3.58 10.52
CA ILE A 45 15.74 -3.59 11.28
C ILE A 45 15.53 -3.75 12.80
N ASP A 46 14.44 -3.21 13.31
CA ASP A 46 14.06 -3.29 14.72
C ASP A 46 12.99 -4.38 14.91
N GLU A 47 13.39 -5.54 15.40
CA GLU A 47 12.53 -6.72 15.53
C GLU A 47 11.36 -6.48 16.50
N ASP A 48 11.62 -5.82 17.63
CA ASP A 48 10.59 -5.52 18.62
C ASP A 48 9.53 -4.59 18.04
N LYS A 49 9.96 -3.55 17.31
CA LYS A 49 9.04 -2.66 16.58
C LYS A 49 8.30 -3.36 15.46
N ALA A 50 8.93 -4.29 14.75
CA ALA A 50 8.26 -5.10 13.74
C ALA A 50 7.12 -5.93 14.34
N ILE A 51 7.36 -6.56 15.49
CA ILE A 51 6.35 -7.35 16.23
C ILE A 51 5.23 -6.44 16.74
N GLU A 52 5.56 -5.28 17.33
CA GLU A 52 4.59 -4.31 17.83
C GLU A 52 3.66 -3.82 16.71
N MET A 53 4.22 -3.37 15.58
CA MET A 53 3.47 -2.95 14.39
C MET A 53 2.55 -4.05 13.87
N ALA A 54 3.06 -5.28 13.75
CA ALA A 54 2.26 -6.42 13.30
C ALA A 54 1.06 -6.69 14.21
N ASN A 55 1.25 -6.58 15.53
CA ASN A 55 0.18 -6.77 16.50
C ASN A 55 -0.87 -5.66 16.39
N VAL A 56 -0.44 -4.40 16.32
CA VAL A 56 -1.33 -3.23 16.16
C VAL A 56 -2.17 -3.32 14.89
N LEU A 57 -1.58 -3.66 13.75
CA LEU A 57 -2.33 -3.82 12.50
C LEU A 57 -3.42 -4.90 12.61
N ASN A 58 -3.10 -6.02 13.26
CA ASN A 58 -4.05 -7.11 13.48
C ASN A 58 -5.17 -6.72 14.46
N GLU A 59 -4.86 -5.98 15.51
CA GLU A 59 -5.83 -5.44 16.44
C GLU A 59 -6.79 -4.47 15.74
N PHE A 60 -6.26 -3.53 14.97
CA PHE A 60 -7.05 -2.58 14.18
C PHE A 60 -7.95 -3.28 13.17
N LEU A 61 -7.48 -4.36 12.55
CA LEU A 61 -8.31 -5.19 11.67
C LEU A 61 -9.47 -5.84 12.43
N LYS A 62 -9.20 -6.44 13.59
CA LYS A 62 -10.24 -7.05 14.45
C LYS A 62 -11.26 -6.02 14.92
N ASN A 63 -10.81 -4.81 15.23
CA ASN A 63 -11.63 -3.68 15.66
C ASN A 63 -12.31 -2.94 14.50
N LYS A 64 -12.26 -3.48 13.28
CA LYS A 64 -12.92 -2.91 12.08
C LYS A 64 -12.44 -1.51 11.72
N ALA A 65 -11.22 -1.12 12.10
CA ALA A 65 -10.67 0.21 11.85
C ALA A 65 -10.49 0.54 10.35
N TYR A 66 -10.47 -0.48 9.49
CA TYR A 66 -10.31 -0.34 8.03
C TYR A 66 -11.62 -0.52 7.25
N VAL A 67 -12.78 -0.58 7.91
CA VAL A 67 -14.06 -0.78 7.18
C VAL A 67 -14.37 0.39 6.26
N SER A 68 -14.02 1.62 6.64
CA SER A 68 -14.27 2.83 5.85
C SER A 68 -13.27 3.08 4.71
N THR A 69 -12.16 2.33 4.64
CA THR A 69 -11.19 2.47 3.54
C THR A 69 -11.70 1.70 2.33
N ASN A 70 -12.28 2.42 1.37
CA ASN A 70 -12.94 1.84 0.20
C ASN A 70 -12.04 1.74 -1.03
N SER A 71 -10.98 2.56 -1.10
CA SER A 71 -9.96 2.52 -2.15
C SER A 71 -8.65 1.88 -1.65
N GLY A 72 -7.82 1.45 -2.59
CA GLY A 72 -6.49 0.93 -2.27
C GLY A 72 -5.57 2.03 -1.72
N GLU A 73 -5.69 3.24 -2.26
CA GLU A 73 -4.98 4.44 -1.84
C GLU A 73 -5.30 4.81 -0.39
N ASP A 74 -6.59 4.91 -0.03
CA ASP A 74 -7.01 5.24 1.34
C ASP A 74 -6.50 4.19 2.33
N PHE A 75 -6.55 2.93 1.94
CA PHE A 75 -6.08 1.84 2.79
C PHE A 75 -4.56 1.88 2.98
N ALA A 76 -3.80 2.10 1.91
CA ALA A 76 -2.34 2.23 1.97
C ALA A 76 -1.92 3.47 2.79
N PHE A 77 -2.62 4.59 2.64
CA PHE A 77 -2.41 5.79 3.45
C PHE A 77 -2.67 5.52 4.94
N LYS A 78 -3.80 4.87 5.27
CA LYS A 78 -4.13 4.53 6.66
C LYS A 78 -3.11 3.58 7.28
N LEU A 79 -2.73 2.52 6.56
CA LEU A 79 -1.70 1.57 6.98
C LEU A 79 -0.36 2.28 7.24
N THR A 80 0.04 3.20 6.36
CA THR A 80 1.26 3.99 6.54
C THR A 80 1.23 4.78 7.84
N ASN A 81 0.15 5.51 8.10
CA ASN A 81 0.04 6.31 9.33
C ASN A 81 0.05 5.43 10.58
N ASP A 82 -0.63 4.28 10.55
CA ASP A 82 -0.69 3.36 11.69
C ASP A 82 0.68 2.75 12.00
N LEU A 83 1.40 2.29 10.97
CA LEU A 83 2.76 1.79 11.12
C LEU A 83 3.71 2.86 11.67
N ARG A 84 3.62 4.09 11.15
CA ARG A 84 4.44 5.21 11.61
C ARG A 84 4.12 5.65 13.03
N SER A 85 2.86 5.55 13.45
CA SER A 85 2.47 5.90 14.82
C SER A 85 3.13 5.01 15.88
N VAL A 86 3.54 3.80 15.51
CA VAL A 86 4.18 2.81 16.38
C VAL A 86 5.71 2.88 16.27
N SER A 87 6.22 2.97 15.05
CA SER A 87 7.66 2.95 14.75
C SER A 87 8.34 4.31 14.87
N ASN A 88 7.61 5.40 14.67
CA ASN A 88 8.13 6.76 14.43
C ASN A 88 9.08 6.85 13.22
N ASP A 89 9.02 5.87 12.30
CA ASP A 89 9.88 5.79 11.13
C ASP A 89 9.24 6.46 9.91
N LEU A 90 9.76 7.64 9.52
CA LEU A 90 9.25 8.39 8.38
C LEU A 90 9.61 7.80 7.01
N HIS A 91 10.50 6.81 6.96
CA HIS A 91 10.86 6.11 5.72
C HIS A 91 9.95 4.92 5.43
N LEU A 92 9.28 4.38 6.45
CA LEU A 92 8.33 3.28 6.28
C LEU A 92 7.05 3.77 5.60
N SER A 93 6.65 3.16 4.48
CA SER A 93 5.38 3.48 3.80
C SER A 93 4.78 2.28 3.09
N VAL A 94 3.46 2.28 2.96
CA VAL A 94 2.69 1.36 2.13
C VAL A 94 2.17 2.15 0.92
N GLN A 95 2.45 1.65 -0.28
CA GLN A 95 2.06 2.30 -1.52
C GLN A 95 1.11 1.39 -2.30
N TYR A 96 0.02 1.98 -2.79
CA TYR A 96 -0.92 1.32 -3.67
C TYR A 96 -0.60 1.67 -5.13
N PHE A 97 -0.73 0.67 -5.99
CA PHE A 97 -0.57 0.82 -7.43
C PHE A 97 -1.79 0.15 -8.08
N ALA A 98 -2.57 0.92 -8.84
CA ALA A 98 -3.73 0.41 -9.57
C ALA A 98 -3.31 -0.51 -10.73
N ASP A 99 -2.18 -0.18 -11.37
CA ASP A 99 -1.57 -0.95 -12.43
C ASP A 99 -0.50 -1.92 -11.89
N ALA A 100 -0.03 -2.83 -12.76
CA ALA A 100 1.07 -3.71 -12.44
C ALA A 100 2.27 -2.90 -11.94
N GLN A 101 2.76 -3.24 -10.74
CA GLN A 101 3.90 -2.61 -10.08
C GLN A 101 5.03 -2.34 -11.08
N PRO A 102 5.67 -1.16 -11.08
CA PRO A 102 6.94 -1.02 -11.79
C PRO A 102 7.87 -2.11 -11.26
N LYS A 103 8.35 -2.97 -12.16
CA LYS A 103 9.29 -4.04 -11.78
C LYS A 103 10.40 -3.38 -10.98
N LYS A 104 10.68 -3.87 -9.76
CA LYS A 104 11.89 -3.47 -9.04
C LYS A 104 13.06 -3.72 -9.98
N HIS A 105 13.59 -2.68 -10.60
CA HIS A 105 14.89 -2.78 -11.25
C HIS A 105 15.85 -3.08 -10.10
N PRO A 106 16.62 -4.18 -10.12
CA PRO A 106 17.71 -4.31 -9.18
C PRO A 106 18.57 -3.07 -9.39
N THR A 107 18.73 -2.25 -8.35
CA THR A 107 19.60 -1.08 -8.37
C THR A 107 20.98 -1.58 -8.80
N LYS A 108 21.34 -1.37 -10.07
CA LYS A 108 22.60 -1.84 -10.66
C LYS A 108 23.67 -0.76 -10.70
N GLU A 109 23.38 0.44 -10.17
CA GLU A 109 24.14 1.64 -10.53
C GLU A 109 24.97 2.27 -9.39
N THR A 110 25.05 1.66 -8.21
CA THR A 110 25.92 2.18 -7.12
C THR A 110 27.12 1.28 -6.85
N ASP A 111 26.98 -0.04 -6.96
CA ASP A 111 28.00 -0.99 -6.50
C ASP A 111 29.30 -1.00 -7.33
N THR A 112 29.32 -0.44 -8.55
CA THR A 112 30.52 -0.49 -9.40
C THR A 112 31.36 0.78 -9.30
N GLU A 113 30.72 1.95 -9.24
CA GLU A 113 31.43 3.23 -9.15
C GLU A 113 31.83 3.55 -7.71
N GLU A 114 31.00 3.19 -6.72
CA GLU A 114 31.36 3.30 -5.30
C GLU A 114 32.54 2.39 -4.95
N GLN A 115 32.53 1.15 -5.47
CA GLN A 115 33.61 0.20 -5.23
C GLN A 115 34.92 0.62 -5.91
N LYS A 116 34.85 1.18 -7.12
CA LYS A 116 36.03 1.78 -7.79
C LYS A 116 36.60 2.95 -6.99
N TRP A 117 35.75 3.82 -6.46
CA TRP A 117 36.19 4.94 -5.63
C TRP A 117 36.87 4.47 -4.33
N ILE A 118 36.30 3.47 -3.65
CA ILE A 118 36.90 2.87 -2.45
C ILE A 118 38.28 2.28 -2.77
N ASP A 119 38.41 1.53 -3.86
CA ASP A 119 39.68 0.92 -4.28
C ASP A 119 40.74 1.97 -4.66
N GLU A 120 40.33 3.08 -5.26
CA GLU A 120 41.23 4.18 -5.64
C GLU A 120 41.76 4.92 -4.41
N VAL A 121 40.90 5.18 -3.42
CA VAL A 121 41.29 5.82 -2.15
C VAL A 121 42.25 4.92 -1.35
N LEU A 122 41.99 3.61 -1.28
CA LEU A 122 42.86 2.65 -0.58
C LEU A 122 44.24 2.52 -1.24
N LYS A 123 44.32 2.64 -2.56
CA LYS A 123 45.60 2.66 -3.30
C LYS A 123 46.38 3.94 -3.09
N ALA A 124 45.71 5.08 -2.91
CA ALA A 124 46.36 6.37 -2.68
C ALA A 124 46.90 6.53 -1.23
N SER A 125 46.47 5.67 -0.30
CA SER A 125 46.90 5.71 1.10
C SER A 125 48.10 4.81 1.45
N ASN A 126 48.67 4.10 0.48
CA ASN A 126 49.86 3.25 0.63
C ASN A 126 51.10 3.85 -0.03
#